data_AF-A0A2V9QZE9-F1
#
_entry.id   AF-A0A2V9QZE9-F1
#
_cell.length_a   1.000
_cell.length_b   1.000
_cell.length_c   1.000
_cell.angle_alpha   90.00
_cell.angle_beta   90.00
_cell.angle_gamma   90.00
#
_symmetry.space_group_name_H-M   'P 1'
#
loop_
_entity.id
_entity.type
_entity.pdbx_description
1 polymer ?
#
loop_
_entity_poly.entity_id
_entity_poly.type
_entity_poly.pdbx_seq_one_letter_code
_entity_poly.pdbx_strand_id
1 'polypeptide(L)'
;MGLALLVLIWLITFFSTYFFIAKTWWLPHGAAEAAKWIDGQFALTFILMGIVFVAAQVALGYLVWKYRERPGAGKVQYSHGNTTLEVLWTGLTAILFIGLNLMGSSVWAHERFEPAKPDAVKVEVTGMQFAWYFRYPGPDGTYAPTKMSLMDPSAGGEAAVGLDTSDPSAKDDVVTGTMYLPVNRDVDLSLRSVLSRTRCRG
;
A
#
# COMPACT_ATOMS: atom_id res chain seq x y z
N MET A 1 24.23 -19.94 -28.88
CA MET A 1 23.28 -18.90 -28.43
C MET A 1 22.70 -19.18 -27.03
N GLY A 2 22.25 -20.40 -26.70
CA GLY A 2 21.65 -20.71 -25.39
C GLY A 2 22.51 -20.42 -24.15
N LEU A 3 23.84 -20.61 -24.22
CA LEU A 3 24.75 -20.27 -23.12
C LEU A 3 24.88 -18.76 -22.88
N ALA A 4 24.82 -17.94 -23.93
CA ALA A 4 24.85 -16.47 -23.78
C ALA A 4 23.56 -15.95 -23.13
N LEU A 5 22.40 -16.51 -23.50
CA LEU A 5 21.13 -16.22 -22.85
C LEU A 5 21.11 -16.64 -21.37
N LEU A 6 21.67 -17.81 -21.05
CA LEU A 6 21.83 -18.27 -19.66
C LEU A 6 22.62 -17.26 -18.82
N VAL A 7 23.80 -16.86 -19.31
CA VAL A 7 24.67 -15.89 -18.63
C VAL A 7 23.95 -14.56 -18.44
N LEU A 8 23.24 -14.08 -19.46
CA LEU A 8 22.47 -12.84 -19.37
C LEU A 8 21.36 -12.93 -18.30
N ILE A 9 20.57 -14.02 -18.30
CA ILE A 9 19.50 -14.23 -17.33
C ILE A 9 20.08 -14.26 -15.91
N TRP A 10 21.17 -15.00 -15.70
CA TRP A 10 21.80 -15.10 -14.38
C TRP A 10 22.42 -13.78 -13.93
N LEU A 11 23.02 -13.01 -14.83
CA LEU A 11 23.49 -11.66 -14.51
C LEU A 11 22.35 -10.77 -14.03
N ILE A 12 21.21 -10.78 -14.73
CA ILE A 12 20.01 -10.03 -14.33
C ILE A 12 19.48 -10.55 -12.99
N THR A 13 19.43 -11.86 -12.78
CA THR A 13 18.98 -12.47 -11.53
C THR A 13 19.87 -12.08 -10.36
N PHE A 14 21.19 -12.17 -10.48
CA PHE A 14 22.12 -11.80 -9.41
C PHE A 14 22.08 -10.30 -9.13
N PHE A 15 22.05 -9.48 -10.17
CA PHE A 15 21.91 -8.04 -10.03
C PHE A 15 20.61 -7.71 -9.29
N SER A 16 19.47 -8.23 -9.75
CA SER A 16 18.18 -8.05 -9.09
C SER A 16 18.22 -8.52 -7.63
N THR A 17 18.60 -9.78 -7.39
CA THR A 17 18.64 -10.36 -6.03
C THR A 17 19.56 -9.56 -5.09
N TYR A 18 20.68 -9.03 -5.60
CA TYR A 18 21.55 -8.14 -4.82
C TYR A 18 20.82 -6.90 -4.33
N PHE A 19 20.09 -6.18 -5.20
CA PHE A 19 19.32 -5.00 -4.79
C PHE A 19 18.22 -5.34 -3.77
N PHE A 20 17.63 -6.52 -3.90
CA PHE A 20 16.62 -7.02 -2.95
C PHE A 20 17.23 -7.28 -1.56
N ILE A 21 18.44 -7.86 -1.50
CA ILE A 21 19.15 -8.12 -0.24
C ILE A 21 19.72 -6.83 0.35
N ALA A 22 20.25 -5.95 -0.48
CA ALA A 22 20.87 -4.69 -0.07
C ALA A 22 19.86 -3.67 0.47
N LYS A 23 18.55 -3.89 0.27
CA LYS A 23 17.48 -3.02 0.77
C LYS A 23 17.66 -1.54 0.39
N THR A 24 18.24 -1.28 -0.79
CA THR A 24 18.63 0.05 -1.25
C THR A 24 17.46 1.06 -1.30
N TRP A 25 16.26 0.56 -1.60
CA TRP A 25 15.01 1.33 -1.61
C TRP A 25 13.97 0.68 -0.69
N TRP A 26 14.33 0.54 0.59
CA TRP A 26 13.43 -0.04 1.58
C TRP A 26 12.33 0.93 2.02
N LEU A 27 11.33 0.37 2.70
CA LEU A 27 10.22 1.12 3.28
C LEU A 27 10.72 2.18 4.30
N PRO A 28 10.09 3.36 4.34
CA PRO A 28 10.35 4.33 5.39
C PRO A 28 9.92 3.76 6.75
N HIS A 29 10.48 4.30 7.83
CA HIS A 29 10.11 3.88 9.18
C HIS A 29 8.62 4.21 9.45
N GLY A 30 7.84 3.19 9.81
CA GLY A 30 6.44 3.35 10.19
C GLY A 30 6.24 4.22 11.43
N ALA A 31 5.33 5.19 11.36
CA ALA A 31 5.00 6.08 12.49
C ALA A 31 3.83 5.57 13.36
N ALA A 32 2.95 4.74 12.78
CA ALA A 32 1.80 4.15 13.47
C ALA A 32 2.15 2.79 14.10
N GLU A 33 1.42 2.40 15.14
CA GLU A 33 1.60 1.09 15.79
C GLU A 33 1.39 -0.07 14.81
N ALA A 34 0.33 0.01 13.99
CA ALA A 34 0.01 -0.98 12.96
C ALA A 34 1.12 -1.18 11.92
N ALA A 35 1.99 -0.19 11.73
CA ALA A 35 3.06 -0.25 10.75
C ALA A 35 4.05 -1.38 11.02
N LYS A 36 4.35 -1.69 12.30
CA LYS A 36 5.25 -2.82 12.65
C LYS A 36 4.74 -4.14 12.09
N TRP A 37 3.43 -4.35 12.18
CA TRP A 37 2.81 -5.58 11.72
C TRP A 37 2.74 -5.62 10.20
N ILE A 38 2.35 -4.51 9.57
CA ILE A 38 2.32 -4.36 8.11
C ILE A 38 3.72 -4.59 7.51
N ASP A 39 4.74 -3.96 8.07
CA ASP A 39 6.13 -4.10 7.64
C ASP A 39 6.64 -5.54 7.84
N GLY A 40 6.23 -6.20 8.91
CA GLY A 40 6.51 -7.62 9.16
C GLY A 40 5.89 -8.54 8.11
N GLN A 41 4.60 -8.33 7.80
CA GLN A 41 3.88 -9.09 6.78
C GLN A 41 4.46 -8.86 5.38
N PHE A 42 4.82 -7.61 5.07
CA PHE A 42 5.52 -7.26 3.85
C PHE A 42 6.86 -7.98 3.77
N ALA A 43 7.69 -7.91 4.82
CA ALA A 43 9.00 -8.55 4.85
C ALA A 43 8.91 -10.08 4.68
N LEU A 44 7.96 -10.73 5.35
CA LEU A 44 7.71 -12.17 5.20
C LEU A 44 7.35 -12.51 3.76
N THR A 45 6.37 -11.80 3.18
CA THR A 45 5.92 -12.03 1.81
C THR A 45 7.06 -11.80 0.82
N PHE A 46 7.83 -10.73 1.01
CA PHE A 46 8.96 -10.36 0.18
C PHE A 46 10.07 -11.43 0.21
N ILE A 47 10.41 -11.95 1.39
CA ILE A 47 11.40 -13.04 1.53
C ILE A 47 10.90 -14.32 0.86
N LEU A 48 9.64 -14.70 1.09
CA LEU A 48 9.04 -15.90 0.47
C LEU A 48 9.06 -15.81 -1.06
N MET A 49 8.64 -14.67 -1.62
CA MET A 49 8.69 -14.43 -3.07
C MET A 49 10.12 -14.43 -3.60
N GLY A 50 11.07 -13.88 -2.84
CA GLY A 50 12.50 -13.93 -3.16
C GLY A 50 13.02 -15.37 -3.24
N ILE A 51 12.67 -16.22 -2.29
CA ILE A 51 13.06 -17.65 -2.30
C ILE A 51 12.48 -18.35 -3.54
N VAL A 52 11.19 -18.18 -3.82
CA VAL A 52 10.52 -18.79 -4.98
C VAL A 52 11.14 -18.29 -6.29
N PHE A 53 11.43 -17.00 -6.38
CA PHE A 53 12.10 -16.39 -7.53
C PHE A 53 13.49 -17.01 -7.76
N VAL A 54 14.34 -17.06 -6.74
CA VAL A 54 15.68 -17.66 -6.85
C VAL A 54 15.59 -19.14 -7.22
N ALA A 55 14.70 -19.91 -6.59
CA ALA A 55 14.48 -21.32 -6.93
C ALA A 55 14.07 -21.50 -8.39
N ALA A 56 13.17 -20.66 -8.91
CA ALA A 56 12.76 -20.68 -10.32
C ALA A 56 13.92 -20.35 -11.27
N GLN A 57 14.76 -19.36 -10.94
CA GLN A 57 15.92 -18.98 -11.76
C GLN A 57 17.01 -20.05 -11.77
N VAL A 58 17.25 -20.72 -10.64
CA VAL A 58 18.15 -21.87 -10.55
C VAL A 58 17.62 -23.04 -11.37
N ALA A 59 16.33 -23.35 -11.25
CA ALA A 59 15.69 -24.42 -12.03
C ALA A 59 15.77 -24.15 -13.53
N LEU A 60 15.44 -22.93 -13.96
CA LEU A 60 15.55 -22.50 -15.36
C LEU A 60 17.00 -22.61 -15.85
N GLY A 61 17.96 -22.13 -15.05
CA GLY A 61 19.38 -22.20 -15.39
C GLY A 61 19.88 -23.64 -15.55
N TYR A 62 19.47 -24.52 -14.65
CA TYR A 62 19.77 -25.95 -14.71
C TYR A 62 19.20 -26.59 -15.98
N LEU A 63 17.94 -26.30 -16.33
CA LEU A 63 17.30 -26.83 -17.53
C LEU A 63 18.03 -26.36 -18.80
N VAL A 64 18.36 -25.08 -18.90
CA VAL A 64 19.12 -24.54 -20.04
C VAL A 64 20.50 -25.18 -20.13
N TRP A 65 21.22 -25.35 -19.02
CA TRP A 65 22.55 -25.95 -19.02
C TRP A 65 22.55 -27.44 -19.36
N LYS A 66 21.59 -28.20 -18.81
CA LYS A 66 21.45 -29.66 -18.99
C LYS A 66 20.95 -30.01 -20.39
N TYR A 67 19.93 -29.31 -20.88
CA TYR A 67 19.25 -29.58 -22.14
C TYR A 67 19.74 -28.70 -23.31
N ARG A 68 20.89 -28.01 -23.17
CA ARG A 68 21.49 -27.28 -24.30
C ARG A 68 21.83 -28.21 -25.46
N GLU A 69 21.78 -27.67 -26.67
CA GLU A 69 22.27 -28.35 -27.87
C GLU A 69 23.74 -28.77 -27.71
N ARG A 70 24.03 -30.03 -28.02
CA ARG A 70 25.39 -30.60 -28.05
C ARG A 70 25.56 -31.42 -29.32
N PRO A 71 26.78 -31.49 -29.89
CA PRO A 71 27.07 -32.40 -30.99
C PRO A 71 26.72 -33.84 -30.59
N GLY A 72 25.86 -34.51 -31.36
CA GLY A 72 25.41 -35.88 -31.07
C GLY A 72 24.23 -36.00 -30.09
N ALA A 73 23.59 -34.91 -29.69
CA ALA A 73 22.37 -34.97 -28.88
C ALA A 73 21.23 -35.64 -29.67
N GLY A 74 20.56 -36.62 -29.05
CA GLY A 74 19.40 -37.31 -29.63
C GLY A 74 18.19 -36.38 -29.82
N LYS A 75 17.18 -36.84 -30.58
CA LYS A 75 15.93 -36.09 -30.79
C LYS A 75 15.23 -35.78 -29.46
N VAL A 76 14.63 -34.59 -29.38
CA VAL A 76 13.87 -34.13 -28.20
C VAL A 76 12.72 -35.09 -27.90
N GLN A 77 12.57 -35.46 -26.62
CA GLN A 77 11.47 -36.29 -26.14
C GLN A 77 10.31 -35.38 -25.72
N TYR A 78 9.14 -35.57 -26.31
CA TYR A 78 7.93 -34.84 -25.95
C TYR A 78 7.23 -35.53 -24.78
N SER A 79 6.99 -34.77 -23.71
CA SER A 79 6.16 -35.21 -22.58
C SER A 79 4.95 -34.29 -22.49
N HIS A 80 3.77 -34.87 -22.25
CA HIS A 80 2.50 -34.14 -22.20
C HIS A 80 2.22 -33.47 -20.84
N GLY A 81 3.13 -33.59 -19.87
CA GLY A 81 2.98 -33.03 -18.54
C GLY A 81 3.12 -34.08 -17.45
N ASN A 82 3.11 -33.61 -16.20
CA ASN A 82 3.16 -34.46 -15.02
C ASN A 82 2.10 -33.99 -14.05
N THR A 83 0.96 -34.67 -14.05
CA THR A 83 -0.18 -34.34 -13.19
C THR A 83 0.18 -34.29 -11.71
N THR A 84 1.09 -35.17 -11.26
CA THR A 84 1.56 -35.17 -9.87
C THR A 84 2.33 -33.89 -9.53
N LEU A 85 3.19 -33.44 -10.44
CA LEU A 85 3.96 -32.19 -10.29
C LEU A 85 3.03 -30.96 -10.30
N GLU A 86 2.04 -30.98 -11.20
CA GLU A 86 1.06 -29.91 -11.35
C GLU A 86 0.19 -29.73 -10.10
N VAL A 87 -0.31 -30.85 -9.56
CA VAL A 87 -1.09 -30.84 -8.31
C VAL A 87 -0.24 -30.37 -7.13
N LEU A 88 1.03 -30.82 -7.05
CA LEU A 88 1.91 -30.46 -5.95
C LEU A 88 2.23 -28.96 -5.93
N TRP A 89 2.65 -28.37 -7.05
CA TRP A 89 2.95 -26.93 -7.05
C TRP A 89 1.70 -26.08 -6.86
N THR A 90 0.55 -26.54 -7.35
CA THR A 90 -0.70 -25.77 -7.27
C THR A 90 -1.22 -25.81 -5.83
N GLY A 91 -1.18 -26.98 -5.20
CA GLY A 91 -1.49 -27.15 -3.79
C GLY A 91 -0.57 -26.33 -2.89
N LEU A 92 0.76 -26.39 -3.12
CA LEU A 92 1.73 -25.58 -2.38
C LEU A 92 1.43 -24.07 -2.51
N THR A 93 1.15 -23.62 -3.73
CA THR A 93 0.80 -22.22 -4.03
C THR A 93 -0.48 -21.80 -3.33
N ALA A 94 -1.52 -22.65 -3.36
CA ALA A 94 -2.78 -22.40 -2.67
C ALA A 94 -2.59 -22.29 -1.15
N ILE A 95 -1.84 -23.21 -0.54
CA ILE A 95 -1.52 -23.19 0.89
C ILE A 95 -0.79 -21.90 1.26
N LEU A 96 0.20 -21.49 0.46
CA LEU A 96 0.95 -20.26 0.68
C LEU A 96 0.03 -19.03 0.66
N PHE A 97 -0.83 -18.89 -0.35
CA PHE A 97 -1.73 -17.72 -0.45
C PHE A 97 -2.80 -17.72 0.64
N ILE A 98 -3.39 -18.87 0.97
CA ILE A 98 -4.37 -18.98 2.05
C ILE A 98 -3.71 -18.62 3.38
N GLY A 99 -2.51 -19.14 3.67
CA GLY A 99 -1.77 -18.82 4.89
C GLY A 99 -1.47 -17.33 5.03
N LEU A 100 -0.99 -16.69 3.96
CA LEU A 100 -0.73 -15.24 3.96
C LEU A 100 -2.02 -14.42 4.12
N ASN A 101 -3.13 -14.86 3.52
CA ASN A 101 -4.43 -14.19 3.63
C ASN A 101 -4.99 -14.27 5.06
N LEU A 102 -4.95 -15.45 5.68
CA LEU A 102 -5.42 -15.64 7.05
C LEU A 102 -4.62 -14.82 8.07
N MET A 103 -3.32 -14.67 7.84
CA MET A 103 -2.49 -13.77 8.64
C MET A 103 -2.94 -12.31 8.42
N GLY A 104 -3.08 -11.89 7.16
CA GLY A 104 -3.52 -10.55 6.72
C GLY A 104 -4.88 -10.08 7.25
N SER A 105 -5.86 -10.98 7.27
CA SER A 105 -7.27 -10.62 7.47
C SER A 105 -7.56 -10.08 8.86
N SER A 106 -6.90 -10.60 9.90
CA SER A 106 -7.10 -10.16 11.29
C SER A 106 -6.73 -8.69 11.51
N VAL A 107 -5.55 -8.28 11.05
CA VAL A 107 -5.09 -6.89 11.19
C VAL A 107 -5.84 -5.95 10.27
N TRP A 108 -6.16 -6.38 9.06
CA TRP A 108 -7.04 -5.59 8.19
C TRP A 108 -8.41 -5.33 8.85
N ALA A 109 -8.98 -6.33 9.51
CA ALA A 109 -10.25 -6.18 10.22
C ALA A 109 -10.12 -5.26 11.44
N HIS A 110 -9.06 -5.41 12.24
CA HIS A 110 -8.76 -4.53 13.38
C HIS A 110 -8.68 -3.06 12.95
N GLU A 111 -7.82 -2.76 11.97
CA GLU A 111 -7.62 -1.38 11.49
C GLU A 111 -8.87 -0.77 10.83
N ARG A 112 -9.75 -1.60 10.25
CA ARG A 112 -10.89 -1.09 9.48
C ARG A 112 -12.18 -0.97 10.30
N PHE A 113 -12.40 -1.85 11.27
CA PHE A 113 -13.69 -1.98 11.95
C PHE A 113 -13.63 -1.62 13.43
N GLU A 114 -12.46 -1.53 14.05
CA GLU A 114 -12.41 -1.04 15.42
C GLU A 114 -12.67 0.48 15.44
N PRO A 115 -13.64 0.94 16.24
CA PRO A 115 -13.88 2.36 16.40
C PRO A 115 -12.70 3.01 17.09
N ALA A 116 -12.41 4.26 16.73
CA ALA A 116 -11.42 5.07 17.44
C ALA A 116 -11.78 5.15 18.94
N LYS A 117 -10.76 5.19 19.80
CA LYS A 117 -10.97 5.35 21.24
C LYS A 117 -11.76 6.64 21.53
N PRO A 118 -12.58 6.68 22.60
CA PRO A 118 -13.38 7.86 22.93
C PRO A 118 -12.58 9.16 23.11
N ASP A 119 -11.29 9.05 23.46
CA ASP A 119 -10.37 10.17 23.65
C ASP A 119 -9.49 10.47 22.43
N ALA A 120 -9.76 9.82 21.29
CA ALA A 120 -9.01 10.02 20.06
C ALA A 120 -9.09 11.46 19.56
N VAL A 121 -8.01 11.93 18.96
CA VAL A 121 -7.92 13.25 18.33
C VAL A 121 -8.72 13.20 17.04
N LYS A 122 -9.84 13.93 17.01
CA LYS A 122 -10.67 14.05 15.81
C LYS A 122 -10.06 15.07 14.85
N VAL A 123 -9.87 14.68 13.61
CA VAL A 123 -9.43 15.58 12.54
C VAL A 123 -10.28 15.33 11.30
N GLU A 124 -10.91 16.38 10.78
CA GLU A 124 -11.60 16.36 9.51
C GLU A 124 -10.64 16.86 8.41
N VAL A 125 -10.37 16.00 7.44
CA VAL A 125 -9.47 16.27 6.31
C VAL A 125 -10.31 16.53 5.08
N THR A 126 -10.21 17.73 4.52
CA THR A 126 -10.90 18.10 3.29
C THR A 126 -9.92 18.21 2.14
N GLY A 127 -10.06 17.33 1.15
CA GLY A 127 -9.30 17.36 -0.10
C GLY A 127 -9.96 18.19 -1.20
N MET A 128 -9.18 19.03 -1.86
CA MET A 128 -9.59 19.86 -2.99
C MET A 128 -8.49 20.03 -4.04
N GLN A 129 -8.80 20.60 -5.19
CA GLN A 129 -7.83 20.84 -6.26
C GLN A 129 -7.13 22.19 -6.03
N PHE A 130 -5.84 22.29 -5.71
CA PHE A 130 -4.83 21.25 -5.41
C PHE A 130 -4.30 21.44 -3.98
N ALA A 131 -5.20 21.38 -2.98
CA ALA A 131 -4.88 21.68 -1.59
C ALA A 131 -5.61 20.73 -0.62
N TRP A 132 -5.07 20.65 0.59
CA TRP A 132 -5.64 19.90 1.70
C TRP A 132 -5.83 20.83 2.89
N TYR A 133 -6.99 20.74 3.54
CA TYR A 133 -7.30 21.47 4.76
C TYR A 133 -7.65 20.51 5.89
N PHE A 134 -7.10 20.78 7.06
CA PHE A 134 -7.26 19.99 8.28
C PHE A 134 -8.03 20.83 9.29
N ARG A 135 -9.16 20.29 9.75
CA ARG A 135 -10.03 20.94 10.72
C ARG A 135 -10.07 20.14 12.02
N TYR A 136 -9.88 20.84 13.12
CA TYR A 136 -9.98 20.31 14.48
C TYR A 136 -11.24 20.88 15.13
N PRO A 137 -12.02 20.04 15.84
CA PRO A 137 -13.14 20.55 16.61
C PRO A 137 -12.64 21.36 17.80
N GLY A 138 -13.44 22.31 18.26
CA GLY A 138 -13.17 23.04 19.49
C GLY A 138 -13.26 22.17 20.75
N PRO A 139 -13.16 22.79 21.96
CA PRO A 139 -13.27 22.08 23.23
C PRO A 139 -14.61 21.34 23.44
N ASP A 140 -15.64 21.68 22.67
CA ASP A 140 -16.94 21.01 22.67
C ASP A 140 -16.91 19.63 21.97
N GLY A 141 -15.85 19.34 21.20
CA GLY A 141 -15.65 18.10 20.48
C GLY A 141 -16.60 17.91 19.29
N THR A 142 -17.27 18.97 18.83
CA THR A 142 -18.20 18.96 17.70
C THR A 142 -17.75 19.88 16.57
N TYR A 143 -18.07 19.50 15.34
CA TYR A 143 -17.78 20.33 14.17
C TYR A 143 -18.96 21.26 13.89
N ALA A 144 -18.69 22.55 13.74
CA ALA A 144 -19.67 23.51 13.23
C ALA A 144 -20.22 23.13 11.83
N PRO A 145 -21.40 23.62 11.44
CA PRO A 145 -21.94 23.36 10.11
C PRO A 145 -21.08 23.99 9.01
N THR A 146 -20.84 23.23 7.94
CA THR A 146 -20.19 23.72 6.71
C THR A 146 -21.21 23.87 5.59
N LYS A 147 -21.16 24.96 4.83
CA LYS A 147 -22.05 25.21 3.68
C LYS A 147 -21.23 25.33 2.39
N MET A 148 -21.64 24.57 1.37
CA MET A 148 -21.00 24.64 0.04
C MET A 148 -21.08 26.04 -0.60
N SER A 149 -22.10 26.84 -0.26
CA SER A 149 -22.22 28.22 -0.77
C SER A 149 -21.22 29.19 -0.16
N LEU A 150 -20.68 28.88 1.02
CA LEU A 150 -19.66 29.68 1.71
C LEU A 150 -18.24 29.19 1.38
N MET A 151 -18.13 28.14 0.58
CA MET A 151 -16.86 27.53 0.24
C MET A 151 -16.14 28.35 -0.83
N ASP A 152 -14.99 28.91 -0.46
CA ASP A 152 -14.06 29.59 -1.34
C ASP A 152 -12.66 28.95 -1.24
N PRO A 153 -12.35 27.98 -2.12
CA PRO A 153 -11.03 27.35 -2.17
C PRO A 153 -9.87 28.31 -2.44
N SER A 154 -10.14 29.49 -3.03
CA SER A 154 -9.10 30.46 -3.39
C SER A 154 -8.70 31.35 -2.22
N ALA A 155 -9.61 31.61 -1.29
CA ALA A 155 -9.35 32.39 -0.08
C ALA A 155 -8.54 31.62 0.98
N GLY A 156 -8.64 30.28 0.97
CA GLY A 156 -7.94 29.42 1.91
C GLY A 156 -8.57 29.36 3.31
N GLY A 157 -7.94 28.60 4.22
CA GLY A 157 -8.33 28.50 5.63
C GLY A 157 -9.80 28.05 5.84
N GLU A 158 -10.51 28.72 6.74
CA GLU A 158 -11.92 28.45 7.07
C GLU A 158 -12.86 28.61 5.87
N ALA A 159 -12.59 29.58 5.00
CA ALA A 159 -13.37 29.80 3.78
C ALA A 159 -13.21 28.63 2.80
N ALA A 160 -12.03 28.00 2.74
CA ALA A 160 -11.82 26.84 1.88
C ALA A 160 -12.67 25.63 2.27
N VAL A 161 -13.01 25.46 3.55
CA VAL A 161 -13.91 24.39 4.01
C VAL A 161 -15.38 24.83 4.07
N GLY A 162 -15.67 26.10 3.78
CA GLY A 162 -17.02 26.65 3.82
C GLY A 162 -17.61 26.69 5.23
N LEU A 163 -16.77 26.98 6.23
CA LEU A 163 -17.18 27.08 7.63
C LEU A 163 -18.16 28.25 7.83
N ASP A 164 -19.29 28.01 8.50
CA ASP A 164 -20.25 29.07 8.80
C ASP A 164 -19.85 29.86 10.05
N THR A 165 -19.06 30.92 9.87
CA THR A 165 -18.58 31.79 10.97
C THR A 165 -19.69 32.59 11.66
N SER A 166 -20.93 32.56 11.14
CA SER A 166 -22.08 33.15 11.83
C SER A 166 -22.60 32.28 12.97
N ASP A 167 -22.27 30.99 12.97
CA ASP A 167 -22.61 30.06 14.05
C ASP A 167 -21.62 30.22 15.23
N PRO A 168 -22.09 30.34 16.48
CA PRO A 168 -21.21 30.39 17.64
C PRO A 168 -20.23 29.21 17.76
N SER A 169 -20.61 28.02 17.27
CA SER A 169 -19.79 26.79 17.30
C SER A 169 -18.66 26.78 16.26
N ALA A 170 -18.61 27.76 15.36
CA ALA A 170 -17.51 27.86 14.39
C ALA A 170 -16.29 28.60 14.94
N LYS A 171 -16.40 29.27 16.09
CA LYS A 171 -15.36 30.16 16.62
C LYS A 171 -14.19 29.42 17.27
N ASP A 172 -14.42 28.20 17.72
CA ASP A 172 -13.46 27.33 18.39
C ASP A 172 -12.89 26.25 17.46
N ASP A 173 -13.47 26.09 16.27
CA ASP A 173 -12.93 25.24 15.22
C ASP A 173 -11.68 25.84 14.58
N VAL A 174 -10.65 25.01 14.44
CA VAL A 174 -9.35 25.45 13.90
C VAL A 174 -9.11 24.79 12.55
N VAL A 175 -8.94 25.60 11.49
CA VAL A 175 -8.63 25.12 10.14
C VAL A 175 -7.20 25.50 9.73
N THR A 176 -6.44 24.51 9.27
CA THR A 176 -5.02 24.67 8.93
C THR A 176 -4.66 23.95 7.64
N GLY A 177 -3.62 24.41 6.94
CA GLY A 177 -3.06 23.72 5.77
C GLY A 177 -2.03 22.63 6.12
N THR A 178 -1.71 22.46 7.42
CA THR A 178 -0.74 21.47 7.90
C THR A 178 -1.33 20.71 9.07
N MET A 179 -1.26 19.38 9.03
CA MET A 179 -1.78 18.53 10.08
C MET A 179 -0.79 18.46 11.25
N TYR A 180 -1.29 18.70 12.47
CA TYR A 180 -0.55 18.57 13.73
C TYR A 180 -1.23 17.50 14.57
N LEU A 181 -0.46 16.48 14.96
CA LEU A 181 -0.98 15.37 15.76
C LEU A 181 -0.11 15.21 17.01
N PRO A 182 -0.71 15.01 18.20
CA PRO A 182 0.05 14.67 19.39
C PRO A 182 0.59 13.24 19.27
N VAL A 183 1.82 13.03 19.75
CA VAL A 183 2.46 11.71 19.74
C VAL A 183 1.76 10.79 20.75
N ASN A 184 1.64 9.50 20.42
CA ASN A 184 1.06 8.45 21.27
C ASN A 184 -0.42 8.65 21.63
N ARG A 185 -1.21 9.28 20.75
CA ARG A 185 -2.67 9.29 20.87
C ARG A 185 -3.31 8.71 19.62
N ASP A 186 -4.45 8.07 19.80
CA ASP A 186 -5.28 7.60 18.70
C ASP A 186 -5.84 8.81 17.95
N VAL A 187 -6.00 8.68 16.64
CA VAL A 187 -6.48 9.75 15.76
C VAL A 187 -7.65 9.22 14.96
N ASP A 188 -8.77 9.94 15.02
CA ASP A 188 -9.96 9.69 14.21
C ASP A 188 -9.94 10.64 13.01
N LEU A 189 -9.58 10.10 11.84
CA LEU A 189 -9.47 10.86 10.60
C LEU A 189 -10.74 10.71 9.76
N SER A 190 -11.50 11.79 9.64
CA SER A 190 -12.66 11.85 8.75
C SER A 190 -12.27 12.48 7.41
N LEU A 191 -12.37 11.72 6.32
CA LEU A 191 -11.98 12.16 4.98
C LEU A 191 -13.19 12.72 4.23
N ARG A 192 -13.07 13.97 3.75
CA ARG A 192 -14.03 14.64 2.86
C ARG A 192 -13.36 15.09 1.57
N SER A 193 -14.16 15.19 0.50
CA SER A 193 -13.71 15.67 -0.80
C SER A 193 -14.68 16.72 -1.33
N VAL A 194 -14.14 17.77 -1.94
CA VAL A 194 -14.90 18.81 -2.63
C VAL A 194 -14.83 18.57 -4.13
N LEU A 195 -15.98 18.28 -4.76
CA LEU A 195 -16.08 18.22 -6.22
C LEU A 195 -16.48 19.60 -6.74
N SER A 196 -15.56 20.29 -7.41
CA SER A 196 -15.87 21.52 -8.15
C SER A 196 -16.84 21.18 -9.29
N ARG A 197 -18.12 21.56 -9.15
CA ARG A 197 -19.03 21.66 -10.30
C ARG A 197 -18.76 23.00 -10.98
N THR A 198 -17.82 23.01 -11.91
CA THR A 198 -17.71 24.08 -12.90
C THR A 198 -18.98 24.07 -13.74
N ARG A 199 -19.96 24.88 -13.34
CA ARG A 199 -21.11 25.18 -14.19
C ARG A 199 -20.62 26.18 -15.24
N CYS A 200 -20.14 25.68 -16.38
CA CYS A 200 -19.90 26.51 -17.55
C CYS A 200 -21.22 27.15 -17.96
N ARG A 201 -21.42 28.43 -17.63
CA ARG A 201 -22.45 29.26 -18.25
C ARG A 201 -21.84 29.79 -19.55
N GLY A 202 -22.35 29.29 -20.67
CA GLY A 202 -22.18 29.92 -21.99
C GLY A 202 -23.13 31.08 -22.17
#